data_AF-A0A4R2P670-F1
#
_entry.id   AF-A0A4R2P670-F1
#
_cell.length_a   1.000
_cell.length_b   1.000
_cell.length_c   1.000
_cell.angle_alpha   90.00
_cell.angle_beta   90.00
_cell.angle_gamma   90.00
#
_symmetry.space_group_name_H-M   'P 1'
#
loop_
_entity.id
_entity.type
_entity.pdbx_description
1 polymer ?
#
loop_
_entity_poly.entity_id
_entity_poly.type
_entity_poly.pdbx_seq_one_letter_code
_entity_poly.pdbx_strand_id
1 'polypeptide(L)'
;MIVLSSLDELNAANSEVGTLKLEYPDLFEKLLHAVNLTRQLQLKYDYLGCMLTDDIPGQYAPVNIPDSVADMYHLEIMKAKNHNEFYAAKQLFFKSKDIGFANISMLILGRSPEQVKGI
;
A
#
# COMPACT_ATOMS: atom_id res chain seq x y z
N MET A 1 -1.05 14.02 -5.42
CA MET A 1 -2.30 14.78 -5.29
C MET A 1 -2.77 14.57 -3.87
N ILE A 2 -3.10 15.62 -3.10
CA ILE A 2 -3.69 15.43 -1.76
C ILE A 2 -5.14 15.05 -2.02
N VAL A 3 -5.44 13.76 -1.86
CA VAL A 3 -6.81 13.28 -1.98
C VAL A 3 -7.49 13.55 -0.64
N LEU A 4 -8.50 14.41 -0.65
CA LEU A 4 -9.30 14.73 0.52
C LEU A 4 -10.30 13.60 0.76
N SER A 5 -9.84 12.55 1.43
CA SER A 5 -10.69 11.41 1.81
C SER A 5 -11.62 11.80 2.95
N SER A 6 -12.89 11.39 2.85
CA SER A 6 -13.82 11.49 3.96
C SER A 6 -13.43 10.51 5.08
N LEU A 7 -13.91 10.77 6.30
CA LEU A 7 -13.62 9.86 7.42
C LEU A 7 -14.33 8.51 7.20
N ASP A 8 -15.52 8.52 6.58
CA ASP A 8 -16.27 7.32 6.23
C ASP A 8 -15.53 6.42 5.24
N GLU A 9 -14.92 6.99 4.19
CA GLU A 9 -14.10 6.22 3.25
C GLU A 9 -12.86 5.62 3.92
N LEU A 10 -12.22 6.36 4.84
CA LEU A 10 -11.09 5.84 5.62
C LEU A 10 -11.52 4.74 6.59
N ASN A 11 -12.69 4.85 7.21
CA ASN A 11 -13.26 3.80 8.06
C ASN A 11 -13.61 2.54 7.27
N ALA A 12 -14.20 2.69 6.09
CA ALA A 12 -14.52 1.58 5.20
C ALA A 12 -13.22 0.85 4.77
N ALA A 13 -12.22 1.61 4.32
CA ALA A 13 -10.92 1.06 3.96
C ALA A 13 -10.23 0.37 5.15
N ASN A 14 -10.29 0.95 6.35
CA ASN A 14 -9.71 0.35 7.55
C ASN A 14 -10.42 -0.95 7.95
N SER A 15 -11.74 -1.05 7.70
CA SER A 15 -12.49 -2.28 7.91
C SER A 15 -12.05 -3.36 6.91
N GLU A 16 -11.87 -3.01 5.63
CA GLU A 16 -11.34 -3.96 4.63
C GLU A 16 -9.89 -4.41 4.96
N VAL A 17 -9.04 -3.51 5.46
CA VAL A 17 -7.71 -3.85 5.99
C VAL A 17 -7.82 -4.84 7.15
N GLY A 18 -8.77 -4.60 8.06
CA GLY A 18 -9.04 -5.50 9.19
C GLY A 18 -9.47 -6.90 8.73
N THR A 19 -10.38 -6.98 7.75
CA THR A 19 -10.79 -8.26 7.14
C THR A 19 -9.60 -8.96 6.50
N LEU A 20 -8.78 -8.25 5.72
CA LEU A 20 -7.59 -8.82 5.09
C LEU A 20 -6.61 -9.41 6.12
N LYS A 21 -6.41 -8.71 7.24
CA LYS A 21 -5.55 -9.15 8.35
C LYS A 21 -6.08 -10.41 9.03
N LEU A 22 -7.40 -10.56 9.14
CA LEU A 22 -8.03 -11.73 9.76
C LEU A 22 -8.10 -12.94 8.83
N GLU A 23 -8.46 -12.73 7.57
CA GLU A 23 -8.63 -13.80 6.59
C GLU A 23 -7.30 -14.30 6.02
N TYR A 24 -6.34 -13.39 5.81
CA TYR A 24 -5.06 -13.69 5.17
C TYR A 24 -3.88 -13.04 5.94
N PRO A 25 -3.61 -13.49 7.18
CA PRO A 25 -2.57 -12.88 8.03
C PRO A 25 -1.17 -12.92 7.38
N ASP A 26 -0.84 -14.01 6.68
CA ASP A 26 0.43 -14.16 5.96
C ASP A 26 0.60 -13.17 4.80
N LEU A 27 -0.49 -12.83 4.11
CA LEU A 27 -0.51 -11.83 3.05
C LEU A 27 -0.41 -10.42 3.65
N PHE A 28 -1.16 -10.17 4.73
CA PHE A 28 -1.11 -8.90 5.44
C PHE A 28 0.30 -8.60 5.96
N GLU A 29 1.00 -9.58 6.52
CA GLU A 29 2.39 -9.43 6.97
C GLU A 29 3.33 -9.03 5.81
N LYS A 30 3.21 -9.67 4.65
CA LYS A 30 4.00 -9.33 3.45
C LYS A 30 3.69 -7.91 2.95
N LEU A 31 2.43 -7.49 2.97
CA LEU A 31 2.05 -6.11 2.65
C LEU A 31 2.62 -5.12 3.66
N LEU A 32 2.55 -5.45 4.95
CA LEU A 32 3.11 -4.62 6.01
C LEU A 32 4.63 -4.46 5.83
N HIS A 33 5.34 -5.51 5.44
CA HIS A 33 6.76 -5.43 5.09
C HIS A 33 7.00 -4.52 3.88
N ALA A 34 6.23 -4.70 2.80
CA ALA A 34 6.34 -3.86 1.60
C ALA A 34 6.12 -2.37 1.93
N VAL A 35 5.06 -2.05 2.67
CA VAL A 35 4.74 -0.68 3.11
C VAL A 35 5.86 -0.11 4.00
N ASN A 36 6.37 -0.89 4.94
CA ASN A 36 7.49 -0.47 5.79
C ASN A 36 8.76 -0.20 4.97
N LEU A 37 9.06 -1.06 3.99
CA LEU A 37 10.22 -0.89 3.12
C LEU A 37 10.08 0.37 2.25
N THR A 38 8.89 0.60 1.66
CA THR A 38 8.59 1.84 0.92
C THR A 38 8.90 3.07 1.78
N ARG A 39 8.47 3.05 3.05
CA ARG A 39 8.72 4.14 4.01
C ARG A 39 10.20 4.30 4.33
N GLN A 40 10.92 3.21 4.59
CA GLN A 40 12.36 3.24 4.94
C GLN A 40 13.22 3.76 3.78
N LEU A 41 12.87 3.39 2.55
CA LEU A 41 13.54 3.85 1.34
C LEU A 41 13.08 5.26 0.89
N GLN A 42 12.19 5.90 1.65
CA GLN A 42 11.59 7.20 1.33
C GLN A 42 10.94 7.25 -0.06
N LEU A 43 10.41 6.11 -0.50
CA LEU A 43 9.67 6.00 -1.76
C LEU A 43 8.24 6.52 -1.56
N LYS A 44 7.62 6.99 -2.66
CA LYS A 44 6.21 7.40 -2.64
C LYS A 44 5.32 6.17 -2.52
N TYR A 45 4.29 6.22 -1.69
CA TYR A 45 3.29 5.15 -1.63
C TYR A 45 2.51 4.99 -2.94
N ASP A 46 2.42 6.04 -3.76
CA ASP A 46 1.88 5.91 -5.13
C ASP A 46 2.69 4.92 -5.97
N TYR A 47 4.01 4.87 -5.78
CA TYR A 47 4.86 3.91 -6.47
C TYR A 47 4.53 2.47 -6.02
N LEU A 48 4.40 2.25 -4.71
CA LEU A 48 3.97 0.96 -4.16
C LEU A 48 2.60 0.55 -4.72
N GLY A 49 1.63 1.48 -4.69
CA GLY A 49 0.29 1.27 -5.20
C GLY A 49 0.30 0.79 -6.65
N CYS A 50 1.02 1.50 -7.53
CA CYS A 50 1.18 1.10 -8.92
C CYS A 50 1.79 -0.30 -9.08
N MET A 51 2.82 -0.63 -8.30
CA MET A 51 3.46 -1.95 -8.38
C MET A 51 2.52 -3.09 -7.94
N LEU A 52 1.62 -2.84 -6.99
CA LEU A 52 0.63 -3.79 -6.50
C LEU A 52 -0.58 -3.92 -7.42
N THR A 53 -1.00 -2.83 -8.07
CA THR A 53 -2.14 -2.81 -9.00
C THR A 53 -1.78 -3.14 -10.44
N ASP A 54 -0.49 -3.28 -10.76
CA ASP A 54 0.06 -3.38 -12.13
C ASP A 54 -0.23 -2.12 -12.98
N ASP A 55 -0.38 -0.96 -12.33
CA ASP A 55 -0.46 0.33 -13.04
C ASP A 55 0.93 0.83 -13.43
N ILE A 56 0.98 1.70 -14.45
CA ILE A 56 2.24 2.32 -14.91
C ILE A 56 2.66 3.40 -13.89
N PRO A 57 3.80 3.26 -13.20
CA PRO A 57 4.21 4.18 -12.14
C PRO A 57 4.52 5.59 -12.65
N GLY A 58 4.86 5.76 -13.94
CA GLY A 58 5.08 7.08 -14.56
C GLY A 58 5.94 8.02 -13.70
N GLN A 59 5.37 9.15 -13.31
CA GLN A 59 6.02 10.17 -12.45
C GLN A 59 6.29 9.75 -10.99
N TYR A 60 5.76 8.61 -10.55
CA TYR A 60 5.96 8.07 -9.21
C TYR A 60 7.18 7.16 -9.13
N ALA A 61 7.74 6.76 -10.27
CA ALA A 61 8.99 6.01 -10.30
C ALA A 61 10.12 6.79 -9.61
N PRO A 62 10.92 6.13 -8.77
CA PRO A 62 12.06 6.78 -8.12
C PRO A 62 13.13 7.14 -9.14
N VAL A 63 13.58 8.40 -9.13
CA VAL A 63 14.54 8.93 -10.12
C VAL A 63 16.00 8.71 -9.68
N ASN A 64 16.26 8.58 -8.38
CA ASN A 64 17.61 8.63 -7.81
C ASN A 64 17.96 7.44 -6.90
N ILE A 65 17.37 6.26 -7.13
CA ILE A 65 17.76 5.04 -6.40
C ILE A 65 18.71 4.20 -7.24
N PRO A 66 19.77 3.61 -6.66
CA PRO A 66 20.58 2.63 -7.38
C PRO A 66 19.73 1.43 -7.82
N ASP A 67 20.03 0.89 -9.00
CA ASP A 67 19.29 -0.25 -9.58
C ASP A 67 19.22 -1.45 -8.61
N SER A 68 20.32 -1.74 -7.90
CA SER A 68 20.35 -2.83 -6.91
C SER A 68 19.34 -2.64 -5.76
N VAL A 69 19.05 -1.39 -5.38
CA VAL A 69 18.05 -1.06 -4.37
C VAL A 69 16.64 -1.16 -4.95
N ALA A 70 16.45 -0.74 -6.21
CA ALA A 70 15.20 -0.90 -6.93
C ALA A 70 14.83 -2.39 -7.08
N ASP A 71 15.80 -3.23 -7.47
CA ASP A 71 15.64 -4.68 -7.61
C ASP A 71 15.28 -5.33 -6.28
N MET A 72 15.97 -4.97 -5.18
CA MET A 72 15.64 -5.45 -3.84
C MET A 72 14.20 -5.09 -3.46
N TYR A 73 13.78 -3.85 -3.73
CA TYR A 73 12.44 -3.39 -3.45
C TYR A 73 11.38 -4.16 -4.27
N HIS A 74 11.66 -4.41 -5.56
CA HIS A 74 10.77 -5.20 -6.42
C HIS A 74 10.66 -6.64 -5.95
N LEU A 75 11.77 -7.26 -5.56
CA LEU A 75 11.76 -8.62 -5.00
C LEU A 75 10.90 -8.70 -3.74
N GLU A 76 10.95 -7.70 -2.86
CA GLU A 76 10.10 -7.66 -1.67
C GLU A 76 8.61 -7.56 -2.03
N ILE A 77 8.26 -6.68 -2.97
CA ILE A 77 6.86 -6.58 -3.46
C ILE A 77 6.41 -7.90 -4.10
N MET A 78 7.29 -8.55 -4.87
CA MET A 78 6.99 -9.83 -5.52
C MET A 78 6.64 -10.93 -4.51
N LYS A 79 7.20 -10.91 -3.29
CA LYS A 79 6.78 -11.85 -2.23
C LYS A 79 5.30 -11.70 -1.89
N ALA A 80 4.80 -10.46 -1.83
CA ALA A 80 3.37 -10.21 -1.61
C ALA A 80 2.54 -10.62 -2.84
N LYS A 81 3.02 -10.30 -4.05
CA LYS A 81 2.32 -10.60 -5.32
C LYS A 81 2.21 -12.09 -5.61
N ASN A 82 3.18 -12.89 -5.19
CA ASN A 82 3.20 -14.34 -5.39
C ASN A 82 2.34 -15.11 -4.39
N HIS A 83 1.65 -14.44 -3.47
CA HIS A 83 0.68 -15.08 -2.59
C HIS A 83 -0.57 -15.51 -3.37
N ASN A 84 -1.14 -16.68 -3.08
CA ASN A 84 -2.29 -17.21 -3.83
C ASN A 84 -3.52 -16.27 -3.77
N GLU A 85 -3.65 -15.57 -2.65
CA GLU A 85 -4.76 -14.68 -2.30
C GLU A 85 -4.41 -13.21 -2.54
N PHE A 86 -3.33 -12.92 -3.28
CA PHE A 86 -2.92 -11.56 -3.60
C PHE A 86 -4.03 -10.73 -4.27
N TYR A 87 -4.99 -11.36 -4.93
CA TYR A 87 -6.14 -10.67 -5.50
C TYR A 87 -6.88 -9.81 -4.47
N ALA A 88 -6.98 -10.25 -3.21
CA ALA A 88 -7.65 -9.51 -2.13
C ALA A 88 -6.91 -8.22 -1.81
N ALA A 89 -5.58 -8.28 -1.70
CA ALA A 89 -4.73 -7.11 -1.55
C ALA A 89 -4.82 -6.18 -2.77
N LYS A 90 -4.78 -6.72 -3.98
CA LYS A 90 -4.89 -5.93 -5.21
C LYS A 90 -6.22 -5.18 -5.28
N GLN A 91 -7.34 -5.82 -4.91
CA GLN A 91 -8.65 -5.17 -4.85
C GLN A 91 -8.69 -4.06 -3.80
N LEU A 92 -8.12 -4.28 -2.61
CA LEU A 92 -8.02 -3.27 -1.56
C LEU A 92 -7.31 -2.01 -2.07
N PHE A 93 -6.13 -2.17 -2.69
CA PHE A 93 -5.38 -1.06 -3.25
C PHE A 93 -6.10 -0.40 -4.43
N PHE A 94 -6.77 -1.18 -5.28
CA PHE A 94 -7.53 -0.65 -6.41
C PHE A 94 -8.71 0.22 -5.96
N LYS A 95 -9.51 -0.23 -4.99
CA LYS A 95 -10.60 0.57 -4.38
C LYS A 95 -10.06 1.79 -3.63
N SER A 96 -8.87 1.67 -3.06
CA SER A 96 -8.25 2.76 -2.30
C SER A 96 -7.61 3.84 -3.18
N LYS A 97 -7.71 3.76 -4.52
CA LYS A 97 -7.26 4.81 -5.43
C LYS A 97 -7.94 6.14 -5.12
N ASP A 98 -9.23 6.11 -4.79
CA ASP A 98 -10.04 7.29 -4.45
C ASP A 98 -9.70 7.92 -3.10
N ILE A 99 -9.00 7.19 -2.21
CA ILE A 99 -8.47 7.77 -0.97
C ILE A 99 -6.95 8.00 -1.02
N GLY A 100 -6.29 7.59 -2.10
CA GLY A 100 -4.85 7.67 -2.27
C GLY A 100 -4.08 6.55 -1.57
N PHE A 101 -3.03 6.08 -2.25
CA PHE A 101 -2.20 4.98 -1.78
C PHE A 101 -1.46 5.25 -0.47
N ALA A 102 -1.20 6.53 -0.16
CA ALA A 102 -0.63 6.91 1.13
C ALA A 102 -1.56 6.61 2.30
N ASN A 103 -2.87 6.88 2.15
CA ASN A 103 -3.84 6.69 3.22
C ASN A 103 -4.02 5.20 3.54
N ILE A 104 -4.21 4.35 2.53
CA ILE A 104 -4.30 2.90 2.74
C ILE A 104 -3.01 2.32 3.33
N SER A 105 -1.83 2.81 2.90
CA SER A 105 -0.56 2.39 3.47
C SER A 105 -0.45 2.74 4.95
N MET A 106 -0.95 3.91 5.37
CA MET A 106 -0.98 4.31 6.78
C MET A 106 -1.95 3.45 7.61
N LEU A 107 -3.09 3.06 7.05
CA LEU A 107 -4.02 2.12 7.70
C LEU A 107 -3.37 0.74 7.88
N ILE A 108 -2.65 0.23 6.86
CA ILE A 108 -1.88 -1.02 6.97
C ILE A 108 -0.80 -0.93 8.07
N LEU A 109 -0.16 0.23 8.25
CA LEU A 109 0.77 0.49 9.36
C LEU A 109 0.08 0.56 10.75
N GLY A 110 -1.25 0.43 10.81
CA GLY A 110 -2.02 0.43 12.06
C GLY A 110 -2.42 1.82 12.55
N ARG A 111 -2.37 2.85 11.69
CA ARG A 111 -2.92 4.17 12.03
C ARG A 111 -4.45 4.12 12.00
N SER A 112 -5.10 4.81 12.94
CA SER A 112 -6.55 4.94 12.88
C SER A 112 -6.97 5.88 11.73
N PRO A 113 -8.19 5.74 11.20
CA PRO A 113 -8.77 6.67 10.22
C PRO A 113 -8.67 8.14 10.64
N GLU A 114 -8.85 8.45 11.93
CA GLU A 114 -8.74 9.80 12.48
C GLU A 114 -7.30 10.33 12.36
N GLN A 115 -6.31 9.51 12.72
CA GLN A 115 -4.89 9.84 12.58
C GLN A 115 -4.48 10.06 11.12
N VAL A 116 -5.03 9.27 10.19
CA VAL A 116 -4.76 9.42 8.75
C VAL A 116 -5.38 10.71 8.21
N LYS A 117 -6.59 11.05 8.66
CA LYS A 117 -7.24 12.31 8.31
C LYS A 117 -6.58 13.54 8.96
N GLY A 118 -5.85 13.34 10.06
CA GLY A 118 -5.18 14.41 10.80
C GLY A 118 -6.11 15.16 11.75
N ILE A 119 -7.13 14.48 12.28
CA ILE A 119 -8.07 15.00 13.29
C ILE A 119 -7.87 14.36 14.65
#